data_AF-A0A1J5DU29-F1
#
_entry.id   AF-A0A1J5DU29-F1
#
_cell.length_a   1.000
_cell.length_b   1.000
_cell.length_c   1.000
_cell.angle_alpha   90.00
_cell.angle_beta   90.00
_cell.angle_gamma   90.00
#
_symmetry.space_group_name_H-M   'P 1'
#
loop_
_entity.id
_entity.type
_entity.pdbx_description
1 polymer ?
#
loop_
_entity_poly.entity_id
_entity_poly.type
_entity_poly.pdbx_seq_one_letter_code
_entity_poly.pdbx_strand_id
1 'polypeptide(L)'
;MSRKIGGSRVRKKSRAEVWEEGAAARRTGHVLLLDLPVESACQPPSDVVEVDDAVRVLLEIPGVPAASVQVRVLGNRIEVTGEKTPDFPAGETSFLCLERVFGKFQRAFEVRGSVNLGEVSARMANGILVVTIPKIAERRGRERRIPVTIG
;
A
#
# COMPACT_ATOMS: atom_id res chain seq x y z
N MET A 1 -58.88 26.41 -19.83
CA MET A 1 -58.01 25.22 -20.03
C MET A 1 -56.56 25.66 -20.03
N SER A 2 -55.77 25.34 -19.00
CA SER A 2 -54.43 24.73 -19.10
C SER A 2 -53.82 24.62 -17.70
N ARG A 3 -53.60 23.39 -17.23
CA ARG A 3 -52.90 23.07 -15.98
C ARG A 3 -51.39 23.16 -16.23
N LYS A 4 -50.63 23.81 -15.34
CA LYS A 4 -49.19 23.58 -15.23
C LYS A 4 -48.89 22.82 -13.94
N ILE A 5 -48.22 21.71 -14.15
CA ILE A 5 -47.93 20.61 -13.23
C ILE A 5 -46.61 20.94 -12.53
N GLY A 6 -46.59 20.89 -11.20
CA GLY A 6 -45.39 21.13 -10.39
C GLY A 6 -44.37 20.01 -10.56
N GLY A 7 -43.17 20.36 -10.99
CA GLY A 7 -42.02 19.46 -10.99
C GLY A 7 -41.37 19.41 -9.61
N SER A 8 -41.66 18.37 -8.83
CA SER A 8 -40.91 18.05 -7.61
C SER A 8 -39.50 17.63 -8.00
N ARG A 9 -38.51 18.45 -7.65
CA ARG A 9 -37.09 18.17 -7.86
C ARG A 9 -36.64 17.25 -6.73
N VAL A 10 -36.57 15.95 -7.00
CA VAL A 10 -35.99 14.97 -6.06
C VAL A 10 -34.53 15.35 -5.82
N ARG A 11 -34.25 15.89 -4.64
CA ARG A 11 -32.89 16.21 -4.18
C ARG A 11 -32.17 14.89 -3.95
N LYS A 12 -31.17 14.55 -4.77
CA LYS A 12 -30.23 13.49 -4.45
C LYS A 12 -29.46 13.93 -3.20
N LYS A 13 -29.78 13.33 -2.05
CA LYS A 13 -29.03 13.54 -0.81
C LYS A 13 -27.57 13.12 -1.06
N SER A 14 -26.64 13.91 -0.53
CA SER A 14 -25.22 13.61 -0.59
C SER A 14 -24.92 12.38 0.24
N ARG A 15 -23.84 11.65 -0.11
CA ARG A 15 -23.46 10.42 0.60
C ARG A 15 -23.30 10.67 2.09
N ALA A 16 -22.86 11.85 2.52
CA ALA A 16 -22.66 12.26 3.92
C ALA A 16 -23.98 12.40 4.72
N GLU A 17 -25.07 12.85 4.10
CA GLU A 17 -26.37 13.02 4.78
C GLU A 17 -27.06 11.68 5.11
N VAL A 18 -26.61 10.58 4.51
CA VAL A 18 -27.12 9.23 4.77
C VAL A 18 -26.54 8.65 6.08
N TRP A 19 -25.45 9.21 6.61
CA TRP A 19 -24.73 8.67 7.77
C TRP A 19 -25.35 9.07 9.11
N GLU A 20 -26.13 10.16 9.17
CA GLU A 20 -26.73 10.65 10.42
C GLU A 20 -28.06 9.96 10.78
N GLU A 21 -28.83 9.48 9.80
CA GLU A 21 -30.19 8.94 10.02
C GLU A 21 -30.22 7.49 10.55
N GLY A 22 -29.09 6.76 10.55
CA GLY A 22 -29.04 5.32 10.91
C GLY A 22 -28.57 4.98 12.32
N ALA A 23 -28.49 5.92 13.26
CA ALA A 23 -27.83 5.66 14.56
C ALA A 23 -28.72 4.99 15.64
N ALA A 24 -29.95 4.57 15.32
CA ALA A 24 -30.97 4.26 16.33
C ALA A 24 -31.61 2.85 16.21
N ALA A 25 -30.82 1.77 16.33
CA ALA A 25 -31.36 0.42 16.58
C ALA A 25 -30.44 -0.46 17.45
N ARG A 26 -30.99 -0.89 18.60
CA ARG A 26 -30.63 -2.01 19.51
C ARG A 26 -29.21 -2.60 19.42
N ARG A 27 -28.30 -2.09 20.25
CA ARG A 27 -26.89 -2.53 20.39
C ARG A 27 -26.77 -3.75 21.31
N THR A 28 -26.39 -4.92 20.80
CA THR A 28 -26.25 -6.18 21.58
C THR A 28 -24.87 -6.83 21.56
N GLY A 29 -23.86 -6.27 20.88
CA GLY A 29 -22.49 -6.79 20.90
C GLY A 29 -21.56 -6.00 21.82
N HIS A 30 -20.67 -6.68 22.54
CA HIS A 30 -19.55 -6.07 23.27
C HIS A 30 -18.27 -6.89 23.01
N VAL A 31 -17.18 -6.20 22.65
CA VAL A 31 -15.83 -6.75 22.49
C VAL A 31 -14.91 -5.89 23.35
N LEU A 32 -14.18 -6.50 24.30
CA LEU A 32 -13.20 -5.79 25.12
C LEU A 32 -11.85 -5.86 24.41
N LEU A 33 -11.49 -4.77 23.75
CA LEU A 33 -10.15 -4.57 23.20
C LEU A 33 -9.27 -3.95 24.27
N LEU A 34 -8.21 -4.65 24.69
CA LEU A 34 -7.32 -4.16 25.75
C LEU A 34 -6.25 -3.21 25.22
N ASP A 35 -6.03 -3.21 23.91
CA ASP A 35 -4.99 -2.44 23.23
C ASP A 35 -5.63 -1.52 22.17
N LEU A 36 -5.54 -0.20 22.35
CA LEU A 36 -6.15 0.78 21.44
C LEU A 36 -5.14 1.24 20.37
N PRO A 37 -5.47 1.13 19.07
CA PRO A 37 -4.59 1.57 18.00
C PRO A 37 -4.52 3.10 17.93
N VAL A 38 -3.32 3.60 17.64
CA VAL A 38 -3.02 5.03 17.46
C VAL A 38 -3.36 5.41 16.02
N GLU A 39 -4.07 6.54 15.84
CA GLU A 39 -4.33 7.11 14.51
C GLU A 39 -3.00 7.29 13.77
N SER A 40 -2.80 6.50 12.73
CA SER A 40 -1.59 6.54 11.92
C SER A 40 -1.96 6.34 10.47
N ALA A 41 -1.28 7.05 9.58
CA ALA A 41 -1.29 6.74 8.14
C ALA A 41 -1.04 5.23 7.97
N CYS A 42 -1.66 4.60 6.96
CA CYS A 42 -1.38 3.19 6.67
C CYS A 42 0.13 3.01 6.46
N GLN A 43 0.79 2.33 7.40
CA GLN A 43 2.21 2.02 7.38
C GLN A 43 2.36 0.49 7.35
N PRO A 44 2.25 -0.14 6.16
CA PRO A 44 2.41 -1.58 6.03
C PRO A 44 3.74 -2.05 6.65
N PRO A 45 3.74 -3.07 7.53
CA PRO A 45 4.95 -3.71 8.03
C PRO A 45 5.81 -4.22 6.86
N SER A 46 7.14 -4.15 7.04
CA SER A 46 8.08 -4.54 6.01
C SER A 46 9.32 -5.21 6.57
N ASP A 47 9.80 -6.22 5.86
CA ASP A 47 11.12 -6.82 6.06
C ASP A 47 12.04 -6.53 4.87
N VAL A 48 13.32 -6.35 5.14
CA VAL A 48 14.36 -6.25 4.11
C VAL A 48 15.39 -7.33 4.37
N VAL A 49 15.55 -8.24 3.42
CA VAL A 49 16.44 -9.38 3.56
C VAL A 49 17.43 -9.41 2.39
N GLU A 50 18.66 -9.79 2.68
CA GLU A 50 19.65 -10.11 1.67
C GLU A 50 19.71 -11.63 1.50
N VAL A 51 19.65 -12.08 0.26
CA VAL A 51 19.90 -13.48 -0.15
C VAL A 51 21.11 -13.50 -1.09
N ASP A 52 21.58 -14.67 -1.50
CA ASP A 52 22.83 -14.82 -2.25
C ASP A 52 22.91 -13.92 -3.48
N ASP A 53 21.83 -13.87 -4.27
CA ASP A 53 21.75 -13.21 -5.57
C ASP A 53 20.93 -11.91 -5.59
N ALA A 54 20.31 -11.52 -4.46
CA ALA A 54 19.39 -10.38 -4.44
C ALA A 54 19.24 -9.73 -3.06
N VAL A 55 18.74 -8.50 -3.05
CA VAL A 55 18.07 -7.87 -1.90
C VAL A 55 16.56 -7.96 -2.13
N ARG A 56 15.80 -8.36 -1.12
CA ARG A 56 14.34 -8.49 -1.20
C ARG A 56 13.67 -7.62 -0.14
N VAL A 57 12.68 -6.85 -0.57
CA VAL A 57 11.78 -6.10 0.31
C VAL A 57 10.45 -6.83 0.34
N LEU A 58 9.99 -7.22 1.53
CA LEU A 58 8.70 -7.85 1.77
C LEU A 58 7.78 -6.82 2.43
N LEU A 59 6.55 -6.67 1.95
CA LEU A 59 5.59 -5.70 2.47
C LEU A 59 4.23 -6.37 2.70
N GLU A 60 3.71 -6.28 3.92
CA GLU A 60 2.42 -6.85 4.30
C GLU A 60 1.27 -5.90 3.95
N ILE A 61 0.58 -6.19 2.84
CA ILE A 61 -0.55 -5.40 2.32
C ILE A 61 -1.79 -6.29 2.07
N PRO A 62 -2.30 -7.02 3.08
CA PRO A 62 -3.46 -7.88 2.93
C PRO A 62 -4.71 -7.08 2.55
N GLY A 63 -5.47 -7.61 1.61
CA GLY A 63 -6.71 -7.00 1.08
C GLY A 63 -6.48 -5.88 0.06
N VAL A 64 -5.23 -5.59 -0.34
CA VAL A 64 -4.92 -4.61 -1.39
C VAL A 64 -4.83 -5.31 -2.74
N PRO A 65 -5.58 -4.90 -3.77
CA PRO A 65 -5.44 -5.43 -5.12
C PRO A 65 -4.06 -5.17 -5.72
N ALA A 66 -3.50 -6.13 -6.46
CA ALA A 66 -2.18 -5.97 -7.08
C ALA A 66 -2.12 -4.75 -8.02
N ALA A 67 -3.21 -4.54 -8.78
CA ALA A 67 -3.34 -3.46 -9.75
C ALA A 67 -3.38 -2.06 -9.11
N SER A 68 -3.65 -1.95 -7.80
CA SER A 68 -3.64 -0.68 -7.08
C SER A 68 -2.31 -0.38 -6.37
N VAL A 69 -1.31 -1.25 -6.54
CA VAL A 69 0.03 -1.06 -5.97
C VAL A 69 0.98 -0.61 -7.08
N GLN A 70 1.77 0.41 -6.78
CA GLN A 70 2.79 0.91 -7.68
C GLN A 70 4.18 0.79 -7.03
N VAL A 71 5.12 0.20 -7.76
CA VAL A 71 6.53 0.12 -7.38
C VAL A 71 7.33 0.97 -8.36
N ARG A 72 8.13 1.91 -7.84
CA ARG A 72 8.98 2.81 -8.63
C ARG A 72 10.42 2.75 -8.18
N VAL A 73 11.33 2.91 -9.12
CA VAL A 73 12.76 3.15 -8.86
C VAL A 73 13.02 4.64 -9.09
N LEU A 74 13.59 5.30 -8.09
CA LEU A 74 13.96 6.73 -8.14
C LEU A 74 15.41 6.87 -7.65
N GLY A 75 16.36 7.03 -8.56
CA GLY A 75 17.78 7.01 -8.21
C GLY A 75 18.18 5.67 -7.59
N ASN A 76 18.58 5.69 -6.31
CA ASN A 76 18.91 4.50 -5.53
C ASN A 76 17.79 4.04 -4.56
N ARG A 77 16.57 4.55 -4.74
CA ARG A 77 15.41 4.27 -3.87
C ARG A 77 14.35 3.44 -4.59
N ILE A 78 13.84 2.42 -3.90
CA ILE A 78 12.59 1.74 -4.23
C ILE A 78 11.46 2.42 -3.46
N GLU A 79 10.42 2.84 -4.18
CA GLU A 79 9.21 3.39 -3.59
C GLU A 79 8.02 2.51 -3.91
N VAL A 80 7.23 2.16 -2.88
CA VAL A 80 6.00 1.40 -3.00
C VAL A 80 4.85 2.27 -2.50
N THR A 81 3.86 2.51 -3.35
CA THR A 81 2.65 3.27 -3.02
C THR A 81 1.39 2.45 -3.30
N GLY A 82 0.34 2.71 -2.54
CA GLY A 82 -0.98 2.15 -2.79
C GLY A 82 -2.00 2.66 -1.79
N GLU A 83 -3.19 2.05 -1.78
CA GLU A 83 -4.26 2.38 -0.86
C GLU A 83 -4.93 1.12 -0.34
N LYS A 84 -5.06 1.00 0.98
CA LYS A 84 -5.81 -0.07 1.63
C LYS A 84 -7.19 0.46 1.98
N THR A 85 -8.17 0.16 1.13
CA THR A 85 -9.55 0.63 1.31
C THR A 85 -10.29 -0.29 2.29
N PRO A 86 -11.10 0.26 3.21
CA PRO A 86 -11.99 -0.53 4.03
C PRO A 86 -13.07 -1.19 3.18
N ASP A 87 -13.32 -2.47 3.43
CA ASP A 87 -14.41 -3.24 2.83
C ASP A 87 -15.39 -3.64 3.92
N PHE A 88 -16.22 -2.68 4.31
CA PHE A 88 -17.30 -2.87 5.28
C PHE A 88 -18.65 -2.76 4.55
N PRO A 89 -19.68 -3.54 4.95
CA PRO A 89 -21.01 -3.42 4.37
C PRO A 89 -21.52 -1.97 4.43
N ALA A 90 -22.08 -1.50 3.32
CA ALA A 90 -22.71 -0.18 3.28
C ALA A 90 -23.98 -0.16 4.15
N GLY A 91 -24.12 0.83 5.04
CA GLY A 91 -25.24 0.98 5.97
C GLY A 91 -24.78 1.21 7.41
N GLU A 92 -25.62 0.81 8.37
CA GLU A 92 -25.38 0.95 9.82
C GLU A 92 -24.34 -0.07 10.34
N THR A 93 -23.07 0.07 9.92
CA THR A 93 -21.98 -0.71 10.51
C THR A 93 -21.55 -0.10 11.83
N SER A 94 -21.81 -0.80 12.94
CA SER A 94 -21.26 -0.46 14.26
C SER A 94 -19.99 -1.27 14.51
N PHE A 95 -18.86 -0.60 14.69
CA PHE A 95 -17.60 -1.27 15.03
C PHE A 95 -17.56 -1.60 16.52
N LEU A 96 -17.43 -2.89 16.84
CA LEU A 96 -17.10 -3.33 18.21
C LEU A 96 -15.59 -3.27 18.47
N CYS A 97 -14.78 -3.36 17.41
CA CYS A 97 -13.33 -3.31 17.42
C CYS A 97 -12.83 -2.92 16.01
N LEU A 98 -11.81 -2.07 15.94
CA LEU A 98 -11.21 -1.60 14.68
C LEU A 98 -9.68 -1.51 14.82
N GLU A 99 -8.99 -2.64 14.70
CA GLU A 99 -7.51 -2.71 14.72
C GLU A 99 -6.88 -2.50 13.34
N ARG A 100 -7.60 -2.88 12.29
CA ARG A 100 -7.11 -2.78 10.91
C ARG A 100 -6.92 -1.31 10.54
N VAL A 101 -5.68 -0.95 10.17
CA VAL A 101 -5.38 0.37 9.63
C VAL A 101 -5.70 0.41 8.13
N PHE A 102 -6.30 1.51 7.68
CA PHE A 102 -6.70 1.77 6.30
C PHE A 102 -6.13 3.11 5.79
N GLY A 103 -6.23 3.33 4.48
CA GLY A 103 -5.82 4.56 3.82
C GLY A 103 -4.64 4.37 2.87
N LYS A 104 -4.14 5.50 2.37
CA LYS A 104 -2.99 5.53 1.47
C LYS A 104 -1.71 5.19 2.21
N PHE A 105 -0.83 4.47 1.56
CA PHE A 105 0.51 4.16 2.06
C PHE A 105 1.58 4.53 1.04
N GLN A 106 2.74 4.92 1.55
CA GLN A 106 3.97 5.13 0.79
C GLN A 106 5.13 4.61 1.65
N ARG A 107 5.84 3.61 1.13
CA ARG A 107 7.02 3.03 1.76
C ARG A 107 8.20 3.20 0.83
N ALA A 108 9.35 3.46 1.41
CA ALA A 108 10.54 3.86 0.68
C ALA A 108 11.78 3.22 1.29
N PHE A 109 12.60 2.66 0.41
CA PHE A 109 13.78 1.90 0.80
C PHE A 109 14.95 2.40 -0.04
N GLU A 110 15.95 2.96 0.62
CA GLU A 110 17.23 3.26 -0.03
C GLU A 110 18.03 1.97 -0.12
N VAL A 111 18.42 1.57 -1.34
CA VAL A 111 19.20 0.36 -1.56
C VAL A 111 20.63 0.77 -1.89
N ARG A 112 21.57 0.35 -1.03
CA ARG A 112 23.01 0.59 -1.20
C ARG A 112 23.71 -0.71 -1.56
N GLY A 113 24.85 -0.58 -2.25
CA GLY A 113 25.67 -1.72 -2.66
C GLY A 113 25.58 -2.04 -4.16
N SER A 114 26.16 -3.17 -4.55
CA SER A 114 26.24 -3.60 -5.96
C SER A 114 24.96 -4.33 -6.38
N VAL A 115 23.90 -3.55 -6.62
CA VAL A 115 22.58 -4.06 -7.05
C VAL A 115 22.19 -3.52 -8.43
N ASN A 116 21.46 -4.31 -9.20
CA ASN A 116 20.94 -3.92 -10.51
C ASN A 116 19.51 -3.37 -10.36
N LEU A 117 19.40 -2.05 -10.19
CA LEU A 117 18.10 -1.36 -10.11
C LEU A 117 17.35 -1.31 -11.45
N GLY A 118 17.99 -1.69 -12.57
CA GLY A 118 17.36 -1.81 -13.87
C GLY A 118 16.55 -3.11 -14.05
N GLU A 119 16.78 -4.11 -13.21
CA GLU A 119 16.16 -5.44 -13.29
C GLU A 119 15.30 -5.76 -12.05
N VAL A 120 14.75 -4.72 -11.43
CA VAL A 120 13.84 -4.88 -10.29
C VAL A 120 12.56 -5.59 -10.75
N SER A 121 12.14 -6.60 -9.99
CA SER A 121 10.87 -7.29 -10.20
C SER A 121 10.02 -7.26 -8.94
N ALA A 122 8.71 -7.39 -9.11
CA ALA A 122 7.76 -7.41 -8.00
C ALA A 122 6.71 -8.51 -8.20
N ARG A 123 6.40 -9.24 -7.12
CA ARG A 123 5.35 -10.27 -7.12
C ARG A 123 4.55 -10.16 -5.83
N MET A 124 3.24 -10.36 -5.91
CA MET A 124 2.37 -10.39 -4.74
C MET A 124 1.68 -11.74 -4.61
N ALA A 125 1.68 -12.30 -3.41
CA ALA A 125 0.98 -13.53 -3.06
C ALA A 125 0.54 -13.49 -1.60
N ASN A 126 -0.67 -13.98 -1.31
CA ASN A 126 -1.20 -14.10 0.06
C ASN A 126 -1.12 -12.80 0.89
N GLY A 127 -1.33 -11.65 0.25
CA GLY A 127 -1.26 -10.33 0.91
C GLY A 127 0.16 -9.80 1.16
N ILE A 128 1.20 -10.48 0.67
CA ILE A 128 2.59 -10.06 0.79
C ILE A 128 3.12 -9.66 -0.58
N LEU A 129 3.58 -8.41 -0.70
CA LEU A 129 4.35 -7.94 -1.85
C LEU A 129 5.83 -8.24 -1.62
N VAL A 130 6.48 -8.86 -2.60
CA VAL A 130 7.93 -9.08 -2.63
C VAL A 130 8.50 -8.28 -3.78
N VAL A 131 9.33 -7.29 -3.47
CA VAL A 131 10.18 -6.59 -4.45
C VAL A 131 11.56 -7.20 -4.41
N THR A 132 12.05 -7.69 -5.55
CA THR A 132 13.37 -8.33 -5.68
C THR A 132 14.28 -7.42 -6.48
N ILE A 133 15.43 -7.07 -5.88
CA ILE A 133 16.48 -6.28 -6.50
C ILE A 133 17.70 -7.20 -6.70
N PRO A 134 18.01 -7.64 -7.92
CA PRO A 134 19.16 -8.51 -8.18
C PRO A 134 20.47 -7.84 -7.79
N LYS A 135 21.44 -8.64 -7.31
CA LYS A 135 22.83 -8.20 -7.18
C LYS A 135 23.51 -8.20 -8.54
N ILE A 136 24.48 -7.30 -8.73
CA ILE A 136 25.31 -7.30 -9.94
C ILE A 136 26.30 -8.46 -9.82
N ALA A 137 26.20 -9.43 -10.75
CA ALA A 137 27.07 -10.62 -10.78
C ALA A 137 28.57 -10.27 -10.94
N GLU A 138 28.89 -9.15 -11.59
CA GLU A 138 30.25 -8.73 -11.89
C GLU A 138 30.80 -7.75 -10.82
N ARG A 139 31.34 -8.30 -9.72
CA ARG A 139 32.09 -7.51 -8.72
C ARG A 139 33.58 -7.35 -9.06
N ARG A 140 34.09 -8.11 -10.03
CA ARG A 140 35.47 -8.04 -10.50
C ARG A 140 35.43 -7.62 -11.96
N GLY A 141 35.67 -6.33 -12.22
CA GLY A 141 36.00 -5.90 -13.57
C GLY A 141 37.09 -6.81 -14.12
N ARG A 142 37.00 -7.19 -15.39
CA ARG A 142 38.08 -7.93 -16.06
C ARG A 142 39.40 -7.21 -15.78
N GLU A 143 40.41 -7.94 -15.30
CA GLU A 143 41.74 -7.39 -15.10
C GLU A 143 42.20 -6.75 -16.43
N ARG A 144 42.41 -5.43 -16.43
CA ARG A 144 42.96 -4.71 -17.58
C ARG A 144 44.37 -4.25 -17.21
N ARG A 145 45.37 -4.87 -17.82
CA ARG A 145 46.74 -4.38 -17.76
C ARG A 145 46.83 -3.09 -18.59
N ILE A 146 47.27 -2.01 -17.95
CA ILE A 146 47.57 -0.74 -18.61
C ILE A 146 49.07 -0.72 -18.90
N PRO A 147 49.49 -0.61 -20.17
CA PRO A 147 50.92 -0.47 -20.50
C PRO A 147 51.42 0.90 -20.04
N VAL A 148 52.55 0.92 -19.34
CA VAL A 148 53.26 2.15 -18.98
C VAL A 148 54.23 2.49 -20.11
N THR A 149 54.06 3.66 -20.72
CA THR A 149 55.01 4.23 -21.69
C THR A 149 55.80 5.36 -21.05
N ILE A 150 57.12 5.35 -21.26
CA ILE A 150 58.04 6.42 -20.88
C ILE A 150 58.10 7.41 -22.05
N GLY A 151 57.95 8.71 -21.75
CA GLY A 151 58.18 9.82 -22.68
C GLY A 151 59.61 10.33 -22.60
#